data_AF-B6IPU6-F1
#
_entry.id   AF-B6IPU6-F1
#
_cell.length_a   1.000
_cell.length_b   1.000
_cell.length_c   1.000
_cell.angle_alpha   90.00
_cell.angle_beta   90.00
_cell.angle_gamma   90.00
#
_symmetry.space_group_name_H-M   'P 1'
#
loop_
_entity.id
_entity.type
_entity.pdbx_description
1 polymer ?
#
loop_
_entity_poly.entity_id
_entity_poly.type
_entity_poly.pdbx_seq_one_letter_code
_entity_poly.pdbx_strand_id
1 'polypeptide(L)' 'MATLRDIADAEAVTVPFVSRFLRLAYLSPEVLEHLLIHRRPCALSLERLAAKALAPWVEQPGMVFEE' A
#
# COMPACT_ATOMS: atom_id res chain seq x y z
N MET A 1 3.76 23.35 6.82
CA MET A 1 3.05 22.14 6.36
C MET A 1 3.76 21.67 5.11
N ALA A 2 4.17 20.40 5.04
CA ALA A 2 4.70 19.82 3.82
C ALA A 2 3.55 19.15 3.03
N THR A 3 3.55 19.32 1.72
CA THR A 3 2.57 18.74 0.78
C THR A 3 3.13 17.48 0.13
N LEU A 4 2.29 16.74 -0.61
CA LEU A 4 2.75 15.61 -1.43
C LEU A 4 3.80 16.03 -2.48
N ARG A 5 3.72 17.27 -2.98
CA ARG A 5 4.71 17.84 -3.91
C ARG A 5 6.04 18.03 -3.22
N ASP A 6 6.04 18.60 -2.02
CA ASP A 6 7.28 18.85 -1.26
C ASP A 6 8.02 17.54 -0.95
N ILE A 7 7.29 16.48 -0.60
CA ILE A 7 7.87 15.15 -0.39
C ILE A 7 8.44 14.58 -1.71
N ALA A 8 7.68 14.70 -2.81
CA ALA A 8 8.11 14.20 -4.11
C ALA A 8 9.40 14.88 -4.59
N ASP A 9 9.47 16.20 -4.46
CA ASP A 9 10.62 16.99 -4.89
C ASP A 9 11.86 16.72 -4.01
N ALA A 10 11.68 16.60 -2.68
CA ALA A 10 12.76 16.28 -1.75
C ALA A 10 13.38 14.89 -1.99
N GLU A 11 12.56 13.90 -2.33
CA GLU A 11 12.99 12.52 -2.56
C GLU A 11 13.29 12.21 -4.04
N ALA A 12 13.24 13.22 -4.92
CA ALA A 12 13.43 13.08 -6.38
C ALA A 12 12.52 12.00 -7.02
N VAL A 13 11.28 11.90 -6.54
CA VAL A 13 10.25 10.98 -7.05
C VAL A 13 9.05 11.76 -7.59
N THR A 14 8.08 11.03 -8.16
CA THR A 14 6.86 11.65 -8.66
C THR A 14 5.78 11.71 -7.59
N VAL A 15 4.89 12.70 -7.64
CA VAL A 15 3.73 12.78 -6.72
C VAL A 15 2.86 11.50 -6.73
N PRO A 16 2.56 10.87 -7.89
CA PRO A 16 1.87 9.57 -7.91
C PRO A 16 2.61 8.46 -7.16
N PHE A 17 3.95 8.46 -7.18
CA PHE A 17 4.74 7.51 -6.39
C PHE A 17 4.51 7.70 -4.89
N VAL A 18 4.62 8.94 -4.40
CA VAL A 18 4.36 9.25 -2.98
C VAL A 18 2.93 8.91 -2.58
N SER A 19 1.94 9.28 -3.41
CA SER A 19 0.53 8.96 -3.16
C SER A 19 0.30 7.45 -3.04
N ARG A 20 0.92 6.65 -3.90
CA ARG A 20 0.84 5.19 -3.87
C ARG A 20 1.42 4.61 -2.58
N PHE A 21 2.57 5.10 -2.13
CA PHE A 21 3.17 4.65 -0.86
C PHE A 21 2.29 5.01 0.33
N LEU A 22 1.73 6.22 0.36
CA LEU A 22 0.82 6.63 1.43
C LEU A 22 -0.45 5.78 1.48
N ARG A 23 -0.96 5.32 0.34
CA ARG A 23 -2.12 4.40 0.30
C ARG A 23 -1.86 3.08 1.02
N LEU A 24 -0.62 2.60 1.06
CA LEU A 24 -0.27 1.37 1.78
C LEU A 24 -0.51 1.49 3.29
N ALA A 25 -0.55 2.71 3.84
CA ALA A 25 -0.91 2.94 5.23
C ALA A 25 -2.39 2.62 5.54
N TYR A 26 -3.23 2.46 4.51
CA TYR A 26 -4.65 2.08 4.65
C TYR A 26 -4.90 0.58 4.51
N LEU A 27 -3.84 -0.23 4.41
CA LEU A 27 -3.98 -1.69 4.46
C LEU A 27 -4.62 -2.13 5.79
N SER A 28 -5.47 -3.16 5.72
CA SER A 28 -6.10 -3.71 6.91
C SER A 28 -5.05 -4.26 7.86
N PRO A 29 -5.31 -4.24 9.19
CA PRO A 29 -4.41 -4.82 10.18
C PRO A 29 -4.06 -6.28 9.87
N GLU A 30 -5.02 -7.07 9.39
CA GLU A 30 -4.82 -8.47 9.01
C GLU A 30 -3.85 -8.62 7.84
N VAL A 31 -3.97 -7.79 6.80
CA VAL A 31 -3.01 -7.79 5.68
C VAL A 31 -1.62 -7.39 6.16
N LEU A 32 -1.51 -6.34 6.99
CA LEU A 32 -0.24 -5.89 7.54
C LEU A 32 0.41 -6.97 8.41
N GLU A 33 -0.37 -7.68 9.24
CA GLU A 33 0.12 -8.78 10.07
C GLU A 33 0.68 -9.91 9.19
N HIS A 34 -0.06 -10.32 8.16
CA HIS A 34 0.42 -11.34 7.23
C HIS A 34 1.69 -10.93 6.49
N LEU A 35 1.79 -9.68 6.02
CA LEU A 35 2.96 -9.19 5.28
C LEU A 35 4.18 -8.99 6.19
N LEU A 36 4.01 -8.41 7.38
CA LEU A 36 5.12 -7.93 8.20
C LEU A 36 5.53 -8.92 9.30
N ILE A 37 4.56 -9.59 9.93
CA ILE A 37 4.81 -10.53 11.04
C ILE A 37 5.02 -11.92 10.47
N HIS A 38 4.04 -12.42 9.71
CA HIS A 38 4.09 -13.77 9.14
C HIS A 38 4.96 -13.87 7.89
N ARG A 39 5.37 -12.72 7.32
CA ARG A 39 6.16 -12.62 6.08
C ARG A 39 5.56 -13.46 4.94
N ARG A 40 4.23 -13.53 4.88
CA ARG A 40 3.50 -14.24 3.84
C ARG A 40 3.85 -13.60 2.49
N PRO A 41 4.31 -14.36 1.48
CA PRO A 41 4.63 -13.81 0.19
C PRO A 41 3.38 -13.20 -0.46
N CYS A 42 3.55 -12.04 -1.10
CA CYS A 42 2.52 -11.34 -1.85
C CYS A 42 2.93 -11.30 -3.32
N ALA A 43 2.10 -11.87 -4.20
CA ALA A 43 2.36 -11.90 -5.64
C ALA A 43 2.03 -10.57 -6.33
N LEU A 44 1.38 -9.63 -5.64
CA LEU A 44 1.01 -8.33 -6.20
C LEU A 44 2.21 -7.39 -6.26
N SER A 45 2.30 -6.62 -7.34
CA SER A 45 3.17 -5.45 -7.37
C SER A 45 2.70 -4.42 -6.35
N LEU A 46 3.61 -3.54 -5.89
CA LEU A 46 3.27 -2.44 -4.98
C LEU A 46 2.16 -1.54 -5.53
N GLU A 47 2.08 -1.38 -6.85
CA GLU A 47 0.99 -0.65 -7.50
C GLU A 47 -0.37 -1.32 -7.30
N ARG A 48 -0.45 -2.63 -7.58
CA ARG A 48 -1.67 -3.40 -7.39
C ARG A 48 -2.06 -3.46 -5.91
N LEU A 49 -1.09 -3.65 -5.02
CA LEU A 49 -1.31 -3.66 -3.57
C LEU A 49 -1.88 -2.32 -3.07
N ALA A 50 -1.32 -1.19 -3.51
CA ALA A 50 -1.83 0.13 -3.14
C ALA A 50 -3.23 0.41 -3.70
N ALA A 51 -3.60 -0.20 -4.84
CA ALA A 51 -4.97 -0.14 -5.33
C ALA A 51 -5.92 -0.95 -4.43
N LYS A 52 -5.50 -2.11 -3.91
CA LYS A 52 -6.30 -2.93 -2.99
C LYS A 52 -6.49 -2.28 -1.62
N ALA A 53 -5.53 -1.46 -1.18
CA ALA A 53 -5.63 -0.72 0.08
C ALA A 53 -6.82 0.27 0.14
N LEU A 54 -7.44 0.60 -1.00
CA LEU A 54 -8.63 1.45 -1.07
C LEU A 54 -9.96 0.68 -0.94
N ALA A 55 -9.93 -0.66 -0.97
CA ALA A 55 -11.11 -1.49 -0.76
C ALA A 55 -11.45 -1.60 0.75
N PRO A 56 -12.70 -1.94 1.11
CA PRO A 56 -13.07 -2.21 2.50
C PRO A 56 -12.14 -3.26 3.13
N TRP A 57 -11.74 -3.05 4.38
CA TRP A 57 -10.77 -3.92 5.06
C TRP A 57 -11.14 -5.41 5.06
N VAL A 58 -12.43 -5.73 5.12
CA VAL A 58 -12.95 -7.11 5.09
C VAL A 58 -12.66 -7.83 3.77
N GLU A 59 -12.50 -7.09 2.66
CA GLU A 59 -12.24 -7.64 1.34
C GLU A 59 -10.75 -7.73 1.02
N GLN A 60 -9.91 -6.96 1.71
CA GLN A 60 -8.50 -6.84 1.37
C GLN A 60 -7.71 -8.16 1.48
N PRO A 61 -7.86 -9.00 2.52
CA PRO A 61 -7.12 -10.26 2.62
C PRO A 61 -7.35 -11.17 1.43
N GLY A 62 -8.61 -11.32 0.99
CA GLY A 62 -8.96 -12.08 -0.21
C GLY A 62 -8.33 -11.46 -1.46
N MET A 63 -8.44 -10.14 -1.63
CA MET A 63 -7.85 -9.46 -2.79
C MET A 63 -6.32 -9.47 -2.85
N VAL A 64 -5.64 -9.64 -1.73
CA VAL A 64 -4.17 -9.58 -1.62
C VAL A 64 -3.54 -10.97 -1.70
N PHE A 65 -4.21 -11.98 -1.15
CA PHE A 65 -3.62 -13.31 -0.97
C PHE A 65 -4.40 -14.48 -1.60
N GLU A 66 -5.59 -14.27 -2.14
CA GLU A 66 -6.31 -15.27 -2.94
C GLU A 66 -6.03 -15.01 -4.43
N GLU A 67 -5.93 -16.10 -5.21
CA GLU A 67 -5.62 -16.06 -6.66
C GLU A 67 -6.83 -15.66 -7.52
#